data_AF-A0A532UYW0-F1
#
_entry.id   AF-A0A532UYW0-F1
#
_cell.length_a   1.000
_cell.length_b   1.000
_cell.length_c   1.000
_cell.angle_alpha   90.00
_cell.angle_beta   90.00
_cell.angle_gamma   90.00
#
_symmetry.space_group_name_H-M   'P 1'
#
loop_
_entity.id
_entity.type
_entity.pdbx_description
1 polymer ?
#
loop_
_entity_poly.entity_id
_entity_poly.type
_entity_poly.pdbx_seq_one_letter_code
_entity_poly.pdbx_strand_id
1 'polypeptide(L)'
;MLRIAAALPLILVGLFGAPRGQHEGPGHFGGLRLGLLLTPQAAEELNLTEDQQDKLKELCYSHQEKVLEIKQKIEREQLELRKLMDADEPNESKIKAKIREIGSLRTDLQLSQVDLYFAARNILTDEQIEKMESLRHAGRRGPEGSGHGSGRGERSPAPER
;
A
#
# COMPACT_ATOMS: atom_id res chain seq x y z
N MET A 1 41.75 12.76 31.47
CA MET A 1 41.26 12.72 30.08
C MET A 1 39.76 12.46 30.13
N LEU A 2 38.95 13.48 29.88
CA LEU A 2 37.50 13.46 30.07
C LEU A 2 36.84 12.88 28.80
N ARG A 3 36.25 11.69 28.90
CA ARG A 3 35.45 11.10 27.80
C ARG A 3 34.07 11.72 27.84
N ILE A 4 33.79 12.67 26.94
CA ILE A 4 32.44 13.20 26.75
C ILE A 4 31.67 12.16 25.94
N ALA A 5 30.87 11.36 26.63
CA ALA A 5 29.80 10.59 26.01
C ALA A 5 28.77 11.59 25.46
N ALA A 6 28.75 11.76 24.14
CA ALA A 6 27.69 12.51 23.47
C ALA A 6 26.46 11.61 23.37
N ALA A 7 25.67 11.58 24.44
CA ALA A 7 24.28 11.18 24.37
C ALA A 7 23.53 12.24 23.55
N LEU A 8 23.27 11.97 22.27
CA LEU A 8 22.35 12.76 21.47
C LEU A 8 20.92 12.24 21.70
N PRO A 9 20.02 13.03 22.29
CA PRO A 9 18.66 12.61 22.57
C PRO A 9 17.83 12.62 21.29
N LEU A 10 17.07 11.53 21.09
CA LEU A 10 15.82 11.41 20.33
C LEU A 10 15.43 12.62 19.45
N ILE A 11 15.74 12.55 18.15
CA ILE A 11 14.85 13.08 17.10
C ILE A 11 14.80 12.07 15.97
N LEU A 12 14.09 10.97 16.16
CA LEU A 12 13.72 10.10 15.03
C LEU A 12 12.37 9.39 15.21
N VAL A 13 11.45 10.00 15.96
CA VAL A 13 10.08 9.48 16.12
C VAL A 13 9.26 9.53 14.80
N GLY A 14 9.82 10.10 13.72
CA GLY A 14 9.16 10.13 12.39
C GLY A 14 9.70 9.14 11.35
N LEU A 15 10.90 8.59 11.49
CA LEU A 15 11.49 7.69 10.48
C LEU A 15 11.30 6.19 10.81
N PHE A 16 11.01 5.89 12.08
CA PHE A 16 10.54 4.59 12.51
C PHE A 16 9.03 4.61 12.47
N GLY A 17 8.45 4.19 11.34
CA GLY A 17 7.00 4.03 11.19
C GLY A 17 6.41 3.39 12.45
N ALA A 18 5.47 4.11 13.08
CA ALA A 18 4.81 3.65 14.28
C ALA A 18 4.26 2.24 14.05
N PRO A 19 4.50 1.27 14.96
CA PRO A 19 3.82 0.01 14.89
C PRO A 19 2.35 0.28 15.27
N ARG A 20 1.44 -0.18 14.39
CA ARG A 20 -0.03 -0.15 14.49
C ARG A 20 -0.71 1.03 13.79
N GLY A 21 -1.40 0.70 12.70
CA GLY A 21 -2.71 1.28 12.40
C GLY A 21 -2.76 2.41 11.39
N GLN A 22 -1.65 2.77 10.73
CA GLN A 22 -1.76 3.59 9.51
C GLN A 22 -2.06 2.67 8.34
N HIS A 23 -3.23 2.88 7.76
CA HIS A 23 -3.70 2.36 6.49
C HIS A 23 -2.65 2.58 5.37
N GLU A 24 -1.60 1.76 5.28
CA GLU A 24 -1.19 1.24 3.97
C GLU A 24 -2.27 0.24 3.57
N GLY A 25 -3.49 0.76 3.37
CA GLY A 25 -4.57 -0.01 2.79
C GLY A 25 -4.04 -0.57 1.48
N PRO A 26 -4.31 -1.85 1.15
CA PRO A 26 -3.85 -2.50 -0.07
C PRO A 26 -3.83 -1.50 -1.20
N GLY A 27 -2.65 -1.25 -1.78
CA GLY A 27 -2.48 -0.25 -2.82
C GLY A 27 -3.61 -0.39 -3.83
N HIS A 28 -4.51 0.59 -3.86
CA HIS A 28 -5.66 0.57 -4.76
C HIS A 28 -5.16 1.05 -6.12
N PHE A 29 -4.27 0.29 -6.76
CA PHE A 29 -3.90 0.57 -8.13
C PHE A 29 -5.11 0.23 -9.02
N GLY A 30 -5.70 1.25 -9.66
CA GLY A 30 -6.87 1.09 -10.51
C GLY A 30 -8.19 0.74 -9.79
N GLY A 31 -8.23 0.76 -8.45
CA GLY A 31 -9.44 0.46 -7.66
C GLY A 31 -9.94 -0.98 -7.77
N LEU A 32 -9.20 -1.88 -8.43
CA LEU A 32 -9.57 -3.29 -8.53
C LEU A 32 -8.91 -4.05 -7.39
N ARG A 33 -9.72 -4.45 -6.41
CA ARG A 33 -9.33 -5.53 -5.51
C ARG A 33 -9.79 -6.81 -6.16
N LEU A 34 -8.87 -7.65 -6.63
CA LEU A 34 -9.24 -8.85 -7.38
C LEU A 34 -10.18 -9.77 -6.58
N GLY A 35 -10.03 -9.82 -5.26
CA GLY A 35 -10.96 -10.52 -4.36
C GLY A 35 -12.42 -10.04 -4.41
N LEU A 36 -12.70 -8.82 -4.92
CA LEU A 36 -14.08 -8.38 -5.18
C LEU A 36 -14.67 -9.05 -6.43
N LEU A 37 -13.86 -9.41 -7.45
CA LEU A 37 -14.37 -10.16 -8.62
C LEU A 37 -14.81 -11.58 -8.26
N LEU A 38 -14.25 -12.14 -7.19
CA LEU A 38 -14.60 -13.47 -6.68
C LEU A 38 -15.78 -13.45 -5.70
N THR A 39 -16.42 -12.29 -5.49
CA THR A 39 -17.68 -12.26 -4.75
C THR A 39 -18.79 -12.89 -5.60
N PRO A 40 -19.76 -13.62 -5.00
CA PRO A 40 -20.85 -14.22 -5.76
C PRO A 40 -21.58 -13.21 -6.65
N GLN A 41 -21.78 -11.99 -6.14
CA GLN A 41 -22.44 -10.90 -6.86
C GLN A 41 -21.63 -10.47 -8.09
N ALA A 42 -20.32 -10.24 -7.95
CA ALA A 42 -19.49 -9.83 -9.08
C ALA A 42 -19.31 -10.95 -10.12
N ALA A 43 -19.21 -12.20 -9.67
CA ALA A 43 -19.11 -13.35 -10.55
C ALA A 43 -20.38 -13.53 -11.40
N GLU A 44 -21.55 -13.38 -10.79
CA GLU A 44 -22.85 -13.38 -11.48
C GLU A 44 -22.98 -12.17 -12.42
N GLU A 45 -22.66 -10.97 -11.95
CA GLU A 45 -22.72 -9.77 -12.78
C GLU A 45 -21.81 -9.87 -14.00
N LEU A 46 -20.60 -10.44 -13.88
CA LEU A 46 -19.68 -10.63 -15.01
C LEU A 46 -19.94 -11.91 -15.80
N ASN A 47 -20.93 -12.72 -15.42
CA ASN A 47 -21.18 -14.04 -15.99
C ASN A 47 -19.90 -14.88 -16.09
N LEU A 48 -19.11 -14.93 -15.01
CA LEU A 48 -17.85 -15.67 -15.00
C LEU A 48 -18.10 -17.17 -15.07
N THR A 49 -17.41 -17.86 -15.99
CA THR A 49 -17.45 -19.32 -16.04
C THR A 49 -16.74 -19.93 -14.82
N GLU A 50 -17.03 -21.20 -14.51
CA GLU A 50 -16.33 -21.92 -13.43
C GLU A 50 -14.80 -21.92 -13.67
N ASP A 51 -14.36 -22.21 -14.89
CA ASP A 51 -12.96 -22.16 -15.30
C ASP A 51 -12.31 -20.78 -15.06
N GLN A 52 -13.04 -19.69 -15.31
CA GLN A 52 -12.54 -18.33 -15.06
C GLN A 52 -12.43 -18.05 -13.56
N GLN A 53 -13.42 -18.45 -12.78
CA GLN A 53 -13.42 -18.28 -11.32
C GLN A 53 -12.25 -19.03 -10.67
N ASP A 54 -12.00 -20.27 -11.10
CA ASP A 54 -10.88 -21.08 -10.59
C ASP A 54 -9.53 -20.47 -10.93
N LYS A 55 -9.32 -20.01 -12.18
CA LYS A 55 -8.09 -19.31 -12.57
C LYS A 55 -7.87 -18.02 -11.79
N LEU A 56 -8.92 -17.22 -11.59
CA LEU A 56 -8.85 -15.97 -10.82
C LEU A 56 -8.53 -16.25 -9.34
N LYS A 57 -9.05 -17.33 -8.78
CA LYS A 57 -8.79 -17.77 -7.41
C LYS A 57 -7.34 -18.22 -7.23
N GLU A 58 -6.83 -19.06 -8.13
CA GLU A 58 -5.43 -19.49 -8.13
C GLU A 58 -4.48 -18.29 -8.28
N LEU A 59 -4.79 -17.38 -9.20
CA LEU A 59 -4.05 -16.14 -9.39
C LEU A 59 -4.02 -15.28 -8.11
N CYS A 60 -5.14 -15.17 -7.39
CA CYS A 60 -5.19 -14.48 -6.10
C CYS A 60 -4.29 -15.14 -5.05
N TYR A 61 -4.30 -16.47 -4.94
CA TYR A 61 -3.46 -17.17 -3.97
C TYR A 61 -1.97 -16.98 -4.28
N SER A 62 -1.56 -17.17 -5.54
CA SER A 62 -0.17 -16.97 -5.94
C SER A 62 0.32 -15.54 -5.68
N HIS A 63 -0.54 -14.54 -5.94
CA HIS A 63 -0.21 -13.15 -5.61
C HIS A 63 -0.07 -12.91 -4.10
N GLN A 64 -0.97 -13.48 -3.29
CA GLN A 64 -0.89 -13.38 -1.82
C GLN A 64 0.42 -13.97 -1.28
N GLU A 65 0.87 -15.10 -1.80
CA GLU A 65 2.16 -15.70 -1.47
C GLU A 65 3.32 -14.75 -1.81
N LYS A 66 3.37 -14.23 -3.05
CA LYS A 66 4.39 -13.26 -3.48
C LYS A 66 4.40 -12.00 -2.60
N VAL A 67 3.23 -11.47 -2.25
CA VAL A 67 3.09 -10.31 -1.35
C VAL A 67 3.64 -10.62 0.04
N LEU A 68 3.34 -11.81 0.58
CA LEU A 68 3.83 -12.23 1.89
C LEU A 68 5.36 -12.28 1.90
N GLU A 69 5.98 -12.86 0.88
CA GLU A 69 7.44 -12.90 0.76
C GLU A 69 8.09 -11.52 0.71
N ILE A 70 7.52 -10.59 -0.09
CA ILE A 70 8.04 -9.21 -0.19
C ILE A 70 7.90 -8.49 1.15
N LYS A 71 6.77 -8.65 1.85
CA LYS A 71 6.56 -8.06 3.18
C LYS A 71 7.56 -8.59 4.22
N GLN A 72 7.81 -9.90 4.22
CA GLN A 72 8.81 -10.51 5.10
C GLN A 72 10.23 -9.97 4.82
N LYS A 73 10.57 -9.73 3.54
CA LYS A 73 11.84 -9.07 3.19
C LYS A 73 11.86 -7.64 3.74
N ILE A 74 10.81 -6.85 3.52
CA ILE A 74 10.72 -5.48 4.05
C ILE A 74 10.90 -5.44 5.57
N GLU A 75 10.22 -6.31 6.31
CA GLU A 75 10.32 -6.38 7.78
C GLU A 75 11.74 -6.71 8.24
N ARG A 76 12.41 -7.63 7.56
CA ARG A 76 13.82 -7.97 7.82
C ARG A 76 14.74 -6.78 7.57
N GLU A 77 14.60 -6.11 6.43
CA GLU A 77 15.42 -4.95 6.08
C GLU A 77 15.18 -3.78 7.04
N GLN A 78 13.95 -3.59 7.52
CA GLN A 78 13.62 -2.59 8.54
C GLN A 78 14.27 -2.90 9.89
N LEU A 79 14.37 -4.17 10.28
CA LEU A 79 15.09 -4.58 11.48
C LEU A 79 16.59 -4.29 11.36
N GLU A 80 17.19 -4.56 10.20
CA GLU A 80 18.59 -4.22 9.92
C GLU A 80 18.83 -2.71 9.93
N LEU A 81 17.93 -1.94 9.33
CA LEU A 81 17.97 -0.49 9.38
C LEU A 81 17.97 0.02 10.83
N ARG A 82 17.09 -0.53 11.69
CA ARG A 82 17.07 -0.17 13.12
C ARG A 82 18.41 -0.45 13.79
N LYS A 83 19.00 -1.62 13.57
CA LYS A 83 20.34 -1.94 14.11
C LYS A 83 21.43 -0.98 13.63
N LEU A 84 21.39 -0.53 12.37
CA LEU A 84 22.35 0.43 11.84
C LEU A 84 22.19 1.83 12.46
N MET A 85 20.96 2.22 12.78
CA MET A 85 20.65 3.50 13.43
C MET A 85 21.03 3.50 14.91
N ASP A 86 20.91 2.36 15.59
CA ASP A 86 21.18 2.21 17.03
C ASP A 86 22.68 1.97 17.35
N ALA A 87 23.55 1.93 16.34
CA ALA A 87 24.99 1.73 16.53
C ALA A 87 25.65 2.94 17.22
N ASP A 88 26.68 2.70 18.04
CA ASP A 88 27.44 3.76 18.74
C ASP A 88 28.00 4.82 17.76
N GLU A 89 28.42 4.38 16.57
CA GLU A 89 28.85 5.23 15.46
C GLU A 89 28.07 4.88 14.18
N PRO A 90 26.91 5.52 13.93
CA PRO A 90 26.08 5.22 12.77
C PRO A 90 26.79 5.52 11.45
N ASN A 91 26.75 4.56 10.52
CA ASN A 91 27.32 4.74 9.18
C ASN A 91 26.25 5.25 8.20
N GLU A 92 26.31 6.53 7.87
CA GLU A 92 25.33 7.21 7.00
C GLU A 92 25.15 6.52 5.63
N SER A 93 26.24 6.08 5.01
CA SER A 93 26.20 5.43 3.69
C SER A 93 25.42 4.12 3.74
N LYS A 94 25.67 3.28 4.76
CA LYS A 94 24.95 2.01 4.97
C LYS A 94 23.47 2.23 5.26
N ILE A 95 23.14 3.23 6.07
CA ILE A 95 21.75 3.61 6.38
C ILE A 95 21.01 4.02 5.09
N LYS A 96 21.60 4.92 4.30
CA LYS A 96 21.02 5.35 3.02
C LYS A 96 20.86 4.21 2.02
N ALA A 97 21.81 3.27 1.96
CA ALA A 97 21.70 2.07 1.14
C ALA A 97 20.50 1.22 1.57
N LYS A 98 20.38 0.93 2.87
CA LYS A 98 19.27 0.13 3.41
C LYS A 98 17.90 0.76 3.16
N ILE A 99 17.79 2.08 3.26
CA ILE A 99 16.55 2.80 2.91
C ILE A 99 16.17 2.60 1.43
N ARG A 100 17.15 2.64 0.52
CA ARG A 100 16.89 2.39 -0.92
C ARG A 100 16.48 0.95 -1.19
N GLU A 101 17.09 -0.01 -0.50
CA GLU A 101 16.71 -1.43 -0.58
C GLU A 101 15.25 -1.63 -0.15
N ILE A 102 14.83 -1.08 0.99
CA ILE A 102 13.43 -1.09 1.44
C ILE A 102 12.51 -0.40 0.41
N GLY A 103 12.96 0.73 -0.15
CA GLY A 103 12.25 1.45 -1.20
C GLY A 103 12.02 0.58 -2.44
N SER A 104 13.03 -0.16 -2.89
CA SER A 104 12.93 -1.09 -4.01
C SER A 104 11.90 -2.19 -3.74
N LEU A 105 11.92 -2.79 -2.55
CA LEU A 105 10.95 -3.82 -2.18
C LEU A 105 9.50 -3.30 -2.16
N ARG A 106 9.29 -2.04 -1.76
CA ARG A 106 7.98 -1.38 -1.84
C ARG A 106 7.55 -1.15 -3.29
N THR A 107 8.47 -0.79 -4.17
CA THR A 107 8.22 -0.72 -5.61
C THR A 107 7.83 -2.10 -6.17
N ASP A 108 8.55 -3.16 -5.79
CA ASP A 108 8.22 -4.53 -6.21
C ASP A 108 6.82 -4.94 -5.75
N LEU A 109 6.40 -4.53 -4.55
CA LEU A 109 5.05 -4.75 -4.06
C LEU A 109 4.00 -4.05 -4.95
N GLN A 110 4.26 -2.81 -5.38
CA GLN A 110 3.37 -2.07 -6.29
C GLN A 110 3.32 -2.72 -7.68
N LEU A 111 4.49 -3.07 -8.24
CA LEU A 111 4.58 -3.76 -9.52
C LEU A 111 3.82 -5.09 -9.50
N SER A 112 3.92 -5.86 -8.40
CA SER A 112 3.15 -7.11 -8.26
C SER A 112 1.63 -6.90 -8.34
N GLN A 113 1.11 -5.76 -7.90
CA GLN A 113 -0.32 -5.43 -8.00
C GLN A 113 -0.71 -5.09 -9.44
N VAL A 114 0.19 -4.43 -10.18
CA VAL A 114 0.02 -4.15 -11.61
C VAL A 114 0.04 -5.46 -12.40
N ASP A 115 0.99 -6.35 -12.11
CA ASP A 115 1.07 -7.69 -12.71
C ASP A 115 -0.22 -8.47 -12.48
N LEU A 116 -0.75 -8.45 -11.24
CA LEU A 116 -2.01 -9.10 -10.88
C LEU A 116 -3.18 -8.58 -11.72
N TYR A 117 -3.28 -7.26 -11.87
CA TYR A 117 -4.33 -6.63 -12.66
C TYR A 117 -4.31 -7.08 -14.11
N PHE A 118 -3.14 -7.07 -14.76
CA PHE A 118 -3.01 -7.51 -16.15
C PHE A 118 -3.25 -9.01 -16.32
N ALA A 119 -2.76 -9.83 -15.38
CA ALA A 119 -2.99 -11.27 -15.39
C ALA A 119 -4.48 -11.60 -15.26
N ALA A 120 -5.21 -10.89 -14.38
CA ALA A 120 -6.65 -11.05 -14.24
C ALA A 120 -7.41 -10.63 -15.50
N ARG A 121 -7.03 -9.50 -16.12
CA ARG A 121 -7.63 -9.02 -17.37
C ARG A 121 -7.51 -10.06 -18.48
N ASN A 122 -6.40 -10.79 -18.56
CA ASN A 122 -6.18 -11.84 -19.56
C ASN A 122 -7.03 -13.10 -19.36
N ILE A 123 -7.70 -13.27 -18.21
CA ILE A 123 -8.63 -14.39 -17.95
C ILE A 123 -10.05 -14.04 -18.43
N LEU A 124 -10.39 -12.76 -18.45
CA LEU A 124 -11.70 -12.25 -18.81
C LEU A 124 -11.82 -12.07 -20.33
N THR A 125 -13.05 -12.09 -20.85
CA THR A 125 -13.33 -11.67 -22.24
C THR A 125 -13.37 -10.15 -22.35
N ASP A 126 -13.26 -9.62 -23.57
CA ASP A 126 -13.34 -8.18 -23.82
C ASP A 126 -14.66 -7.58 -23.31
N GLU A 127 -15.78 -8.28 -23.49
CA GLU A 127 -17.10 -7.85 -23.00
C GLU A 127 -17.16 -7.82 -21.46
N GLN A 128 -16.54 -8.80 -20.79
CA GLN A 128 -16.46 -8.84 -19.34
C GLN A 128 -15.57 -7.72 -18.79
N ILE A 129 -14.48 -7.38 -19.50
CA ILE A 129 -13.61 -6.26 -19.15
C ILE A 129 -14.37 -4.95 -19.26
N GLU A 130 -15.07 -4.72 -20.37
CA GLU A 130 -15.88 -3.50 -20.56
C GLU A 130 -16.95 -3.38 -19.47
N LYS A 131 -17.63 -4.49 -19.15
CA LYS A 131 -18.62 -4.53 -18.07
C LYS A 131 -17.99 -4.21 -16.71
N MET A 132 -16.86 -4.83 -16.37
CA MET A 132 -16.12 -4.56 -15.14
C MET A 132 -15.71 -3.09 -15.03
N GLU A 133 -15.21 -2.49 -16.12
CA GLU A 133 -14.84 -1.07 -16.16
C GLU A 133 -16.06 -0.18 -15.96
N SER A 134 -17.19 -0.49 -16.61
CA SER A 134 -18.45 0.27 -16.46
C SER A 134 -18.97 0.29 -15.02
N LEU A 135 -18.94 -0.86 -14.33
CA LEU A 135 -19.35 -0.99 -12.91
C LEU A 135 -18.44 -0.16 -12.00
N ARG A 136 -17.12 -0.16 -12.27
CA ARG A 136 -16.14 0.66 -11.55
C ARG A 136 -16.43 2.16 -11.71
N HIS A 137 -16.87 2.59 -12.89
CA HIS A 137 -17.23 3.99 -13.15
C HIS A 137 -18.58 4.38 -12.54
N ALA A 138 -19.56 3.46 -12.52
CA ALA A 138 -20.86 3.68 -11.88
C ALA A 138 -20.73 3.87 -10.36
N GLY A 139 -19.90 3.07 -9.68
CA GLY A 139 -19.64 3.21 -8.24
C GLY A 139 -18.86 4.48 -7.83
N ARG A 140 -18.27 5.21 -8.79
CA ARG A 140 -17.59 6.50 -8.55
C ARG A 140 -18.51 7.71 -8.71
N ARG A 141 -19.70 7.54 -9.30
CA ARG A 141 -20.80 8.52 -9.22
C ARG A 141 -21.62 8.26 -7.96
N GLY A 142 -21.01 8.49 -6.80
CA GLY A 142 -21.78 8.78 -5.59
C GLY A 142 -22.61 10.06 -5.80
N PRO A 143 -23.69 10.27 -5.04
CA PRO A 143 -24.54 11.44 -5.22
C PRO A 143 -23.69 12.71 -5.11
N GLU A 144 -23.91 13.63 -6.04
CA GLU A 144 -23.36 14.97 -6.06
C GLU A 144 -23.16 15.55 -4.65
N GLY A 145 -21.95 16.04 -4.37
CA GLY A 145 -21.74 17.15 -3.45
C GLY A 145 -22.24 16.96 -2.02
N SER A 146 -21.70 16.00 -1.27
CA SER A 146 -21.68 16.09 0.20
C SER A 146 -20.31 16.59 0.65
N GLY A 147 -20.04 17.86 0.36
CA GLY A 147 -19.07 18.65 1.09
C GLY A 147 -19.52 18.80 2.55
N HIS A 148 -19.28 17.78 3.36
CA HIS A 148 -19.28 17.91 4.82
C HIS A 148 -17.87 18.26 5.29
N GLY A 149 -17.50 19.50 4.98
CA GLY A 149 -16.42 20.25 5.61
C GLY A 149 -16.99 21.37 6.46
N SER A 150 -18.06 21.12 7.22
CA SER A 150 -18.52 22.00 8.30
C SER A 150 -17.55 21.88 9.48
N GLY A 151 -16.37 22.49 9.32
CA GLY A 151 -15.36 22.60 10.36
C GLY A 151 -14.94 24.06 10.50
N ARG A 152 -15.71 24.80 11.32
CA ARG A 152 -15.38 26.14 11.81
C ARG A 152 -13.92 26.20 12.25
N GLY A 153 -13.22 27.18 11.72
CA GLY A 153 -11.94 27.65 12.19
C GLY A 153 -11.81 29.12 11.80
N GLU A 154 -12.74 29.95 12.28
CA GLU A 154 -12.60 31.39 12.29
C GLU A 154 -11.26 31.72 12.98
N ARG A 155 -10.22 31.99 12.18
CA ARG A 155 -9.05 32.71 12.68
C ARG A 155 -9.53 34.13 12.95
N SER A 156 -9.83 34.42 14.21
CA SER A 156 -9.85 35.80 14.69
C SER A 156 -8.50 36.46 14.38
N PRO A 157 -8.47 37.74 13.98
CA PRO A 157 -7.22 38.44 13.75
C PRO A 157 -6.45 38.57 15.06
N ALA A 158 -5.12 38.38 15.00
CA ALA A 158 -4.24 38.49 16.15
C ALA A 158 -4.35 39.87 16.81
N PRO A 159 -4.26 39.99 18.15
CA PRO A 159 -4.13 41.30 18.78
C PRO A 159 -2.73 41.85 18.49
N GLU A 160 -2.67 43.06 17.93
CA GLU A 160 -1.47 43.89 17.91
C GLU A 160 -1.05 44.18 19.36
N ARG A 161 0.15 43.73 19.75
CA ARG A 161 1.04 44.41 20.72
C ARG A 161 2.50 44.06 20.41
#